data_AF-A0A969LBJ1-F1
#
_entry.id   AF-A0A969LBJ1-F1
#
_cell.length_a   1.000
_cell.length_b   1.000
_cell.length_c   1.000
_cell.angle_alpha   90.00
_cell.angle_beta   90.00
_cell.angle_gamma   90.00
#
_symmetry.space_group_name_H-M   'P 1'
#
loop_
_entity.id
_entity.type
_entity.pdbx_description
1 polymer ?
#
loop_
_entity_poly.entity_id
_entity_poly.type
_entity_poly.pdbx_seq_one_letter_code
_entity_poly.pdbx_strand_id
1 'polypeptide(L)'
;MELLKKIISPIVVGVAFLMILIMLLNYNSDISKQGQSTNIGLYTTYFYLIAAIVGIAVGFIVTAILDPRGILKSIIGVIVLAVIWGIAYAIAGNEVTDVYTRFNVNASLSKYIGSALILTYSLFILGILSIIYTEVSSAFK
;
A
#
# COMPACT_ATOMS: atom_id res chain seq x y z
N MET A 1 9.40 -20.35 -13.97
CA MET A 1 9.12 -19.40 -12.87
C MET A 1 9.91 -18.09 -13.01
N GLU A 2 11.18 -18.13 -13.42
CA GLU A 2 11.95 -16.91 -13.73
C GLU A 2 11.30 -16.07 -14.83
N LEU A 3 10.83 -16.70 -15.91
CA LEU A 3 10.10 -15.99 -16.99
C LEU A 3 8.83 -15.30 -16.49
N LEU A 4 8.09 -15.92 -15.58
CA LEU A 4 6.86 -15.34 -15.01
C LEU A 4 7.18 -14.13 -14.12
N LYS A 5 8.18 -14.23 -13.24
CA LYS A 5 8.62 -13.11 -12.39
C LYS A 5 9.20 -11.95 -13.22
N LYS A 6 9.94 -12.29 -14.27
CA LYS A 6 10.55 -11.35 -15.24
C LYS A 6 9.50 -10.60 -16.07
N ILE A 7 8.30 -11.16 -16.23
CA ILE A 7 7.19 -10.54 -16.96
C ILE A 7 6.23 -9.79 -16.02
N ILE A 8 5.87 -10.39 -14.87
CA ILE A 8 4.89 -9.80 -13.94
C ILE A 8 5.42 -8.51 -13.31
N SER A 9 6.67 -8.47 -12.87
CA SER A 9 7.24 -7.28 -12.20
C SER A 9 7.20 -6.02 -13.07
N PRO A 10 7.73 -6.02 -14.32
CA PRO A 10 7.67 -4.83 -15.16
C PRO A 10 6.24 -4.48 -15.60
N ILE A 11 5.33 -5.44 -15.72
CA ILE A 11 3.92 -5.16 -16.03
C ILE A 11 3.25 -4.41 -14.88
N VAL A 12 3.42 -4.84 -13.63
CA VAL A 12 2.81 -4.18 -12.47
C VAL A 12 3.34 -2.74 -12.35
N VAL A 13 4.65 -2.55 -12.51
CA VAL A 13 5.27 -1.21 -12.48
C VAL A 13 4.80 -0.35 -13.65
N GLY A 14 4.68 -0.93 -14.86
CA GLY A 14 4.20 -0.24 -16.04
C GLY A 14 2.73 0.19 -15.94
N VAL A 15 1.85 -0.69 -15.45
CA VAL A 15 0.44 -0.36 -15.16
C VAL A 15 0.38 0.73 -14.10
N ALA A 16 1.23 0.67 -13.08
CA ALA A 16 1.22 1.68 -12.04
C ALA A 16 1.67 3.05 -12.56
N PHE A 17 2.72 3.08 -13.37
CA PHE A 17 3.20 4.29 -14.01
C PHE A 17 2.15 4.88 -14.97
N LEU A 18 1.47 4.04 -15.76
CA LEU A 18 0.38 4.48 -16.65
C LEU A 18 -0.80 5.06 -15.87
N MET A 19 -1.19 4.45 -14.74
CA MET A 19 -2.26 4.97 -13.88
C MET A 19 -1.89 6.35 -13.30
N ILE A 20 -0.65 6.52 -12.85
CA ILE A 20 -0.13 7.81 -12.37
C ILE A 20 -0.12 8.83 -13.51
N LEU A 21 0.31 8.44 -14.71
CA LEU A 21 0.34 9.31 -15.88
C LEU A 21 -1.09 9.74 -16.28
N ILE A 22 -2.04 8.80 -16.33
CA ILE A 22 -3.46 9.07 -16.60
C ILE A 22 -4.04 10.01 -15.55
N MET A 23 -3.67 9.83 -14.27
CA MET A 23 -4.10 10.73 -13.20
C MET A 23 -3.53 12.14 -13.40
N LEU A 24 -2.25 12.29 -13.74
CA LEU A 24 -1.61 13.59 -14.00
C LEU A 24 -2.21 14.29 -15.23
N LEU A 25 -2.50 13.54 -16.30
CA LEU A 25 -3.11 14.08 -17.52
C LEU A 25 -4.55 14.55 -17.30
N ASN A 26 -5.35 13.78 -16.54
CA ASN A 26 -6.74 14.15 -16.24
C ASN A 26 -6.82 15.26 -15.19
N TYR A 27 -5.92 15.30 -14.21
CA TYR A 27 -5.85 16.36 -13.20
C TYR A 27 -5.75 17.75 -13.86
N ASN A 28 -4.94 17.88 -14.91
CA ASN A 28 -4.79 19.14 -15.64
C ASN A 28 -6.05 19.53 -16.43
N SER A 29 -6.87 18.54 -16.83
CA SER A 29 -8.14 18.76 -17.52
C SER A 29 -9.28 19.17 -16.57
N ASP A 30 -9.23 18.72 -15.31
CA ASP A 30 -10.24 19.06 -14.28
C ASP A 30 -10.09 20.50 -13.76
N ILE A 31 -8.87 21.03 -13.68
CA ILE A 31 -8.64 22.45 -13.32
C ILE A 31 -9.33 23.39 -14.32
N SER A 32 -9.48 22.98 -15.59
CA SER A 32 -10.15 23.76 -16.63
C SER A 32 -11.68 23.75 -16.54
N LYS A 33 -12.26 22.83 -15.75
CA LYS A 33 -13.71 22.64 -15.60
C LYS A 33 -14.09 22.58 -14.11
N GLN A 34 -14.04 23.73 -13.43
CA GLN A 34 -14.54 23.89 -12.06
C GLN A 34 -16.03 23.52 -11.97
N GLY A 35 -16.36 22.25 -11.74
CA GLY A 35 -17.73 21.80 -11.57
C GLY A 35 -17.98 20.28 -11.63
N GLN A 36 -17.01 19.47 -12.02
CA GLN A 36 -17.15 18.00 -12.00
C GLN A 36 -15.93 17.40 -11.27
N SER A 37 -16.14 16.91 -10.05
CA SER A 37 -15.10 16.21 -9.29
C SER A 37 -14.81 14.86 -9.95
N THR A 38 -13.84 14.82 -10.85
CA THR A 38 -13.38 13.56 -11.41
C THR A 38 -12.63 12.80 -10.31
N ASN A 39 -13.31 11.84 -9.68
CA ASN A 39 -12.78 11.01 -8.59
C ASN A 39 -11.73 9.99 -9.07
N ILE A 40 -10.90 10.34 -10.06
CA ILE A 40 -9.96 9.43 -10.73
C ILE A 40 -8.97 8.83 -9.72
N GLY A 41 -8.45 9.64 -8.79
CA GLY A 41 -7.53 9.17 -7.74
C GLY A 41 -8.17 8.14 -6.80
N LEU A 42 -9.47 8.26 -6.53
CA LEU A 42 -10.20 7.30 -5.71
C LEU A 42 -10.41 5.98 -6.46
N TYR A 43 -10.77 6.03 -7.75
CA TYR A 43 -10.88 4.83 -8.59
C TYR A 43 -9.54 4.10 -8.75
N THR A 44 -8.46 4.85 -8.97
CA THR A 44 -7.10 4.30 -9.02
C THR A 44 -6.73 3.61 -7.71
N THR A 45 -7.07 4.21 -6.57
CA THR A 45 -6.83 3.59 -5.25
C THR A 45 -7.61 2.28 -5.09
N TYR A 46 -8.89 2.24 -5.47
CA TYR A 46 -9.67 1.00 -5.43
C TYR A 46 -9.11 -0.10 -6.35
N PHE A 47 -8.60 0.27 -7.54
CA PHE A 47 -7.95 -0.68 -8.43
C PHE A 47 -6.73 -1.32 -7.77
N TYR A 48 -5.83 -0.52 -7.17
CA TYR A 48 -4.66 -1.05 -6.48
C TYR A 48 -5.03 -1.88 -5.26
N LEU A 49 -6.09 -1.52 -4.53
CA LEU A 49 -6.57 -2.31 -3.41
C LEU A 49 -6.98 -3.72 -3.87
N ILE A 50 -7.76 -3.82 -4.94
CA ILE A 50 -8.17 -5.11 -5.52
C ILE A 50 -6.95 -5.88 -6.01
N ALA A 51 -6.05 -5.23 -6.75
CA ALA A 51 -4.83 -5.87 -7.25
C ALA A 51 -3.94 -6.40 -6.10
N ALA A 52 -3.83 -5.66 -5.00
CA ALA A 52 -3.09 -6.07 -3.81
C ALA A 52 -3.74 -7.29 -3.14
N ILE A 53 -5.07 -7.30 -2.97
CA ILE A 53 -5.80 -8.42 -2.39
C ILE A 53 -5.60 -9.69 -3.24
N VAL A 54 -5.77 -9.58 -4.55
CA VAL A 54 -5.54 -10.70 -5.48
C VAL A 54 -4.08 -11.15 -5.42
N GLY A 55 -3.13 -10.22 -5.41
CA GLY A 55 -1.70 -10.52 -5.33
C GLY A 55 -1.34 -11.27 -4.05
N ILE A 56 -1.90 -10.88 -2.90
CA ILE A 56 -1.70 -11.56 -1.62
C ILE A 56 -2.27 -12.98 -1.68
N ALA A 57 -3.51 -13.15 -2.15
CA ALA A 57 -4.17 -14.45 -2.24
C ALA A 57 -3.40 -15.41 -3.17
N VAL A 58 -3.05 -14.96 -4.37
CA VAL A 58 -2.27 -15.73 -5.34
C VAL A 58 -0.88 -16.04 -4.79
N GLY A 59 -0.20 -15.05 -4.21
CA GLY A 59 1.13 -15.23 -3.63
C GLY A 59 1.15 -16.26 -2.51
N PHE A 60 0.15 -16.25 -1.64
CA PHE A 60 0.01 -17.22 -0.57
C PHE A 60 -0.24 -18.64 -1.11
N ILE A 61 -1.18 -18.81 -2.04
CA ILE A 61 -1.49 -20.11 -2.65
C ILE A 61 -0.26 -20.68 -3.38
N VAL A 62 0.41 -19.86 -4.20
CA VAL A 62 1.60 -20.27 -4.94
C VAL A 62 2.73 -20.69 -3.99
N THR A 63 2.96 -19.92 -2.93
CA THR A 63 3.95 -20.28 -1.91
C THR A 63 3.58 -21.59 -1.22
N ALA A 64 2.29 -21.78 -0.90
CA ALA A 64 1.83 -22.99 -0.22
C ALA A 64 2.01 -24.27 -1.04
N ILE A 65 1.80 -24.20 -2.35
CA ILE A 65 1.94 -25.34 -3.26
C ILE A 65 3.42 -25.65 -3.54
N LEU A 66 4.24 -24.62 -3.75
CA LEU A 66 5.60 -24.79 -4.27
C LEU A 66 6.67 -24.89 -3.16
N ASP A 67 6.47 -24.20 -2.05
CA ASP A 67 7.37 -24.22 -0.90
C ASP A 67 6.57 -24.12 0.41
N PRO A 68 5.98 -25.25 0.85
CA PRO A 68 5.17 -25.28 2.06
C PRO A 68 5.95 -24.88 3.33
N ARG A 69 7.28 -25.02 3.34
CA ARG A 69 8.13 -24.51 4.43
C ARG A 69 8.31 -22.99 4.34
N GLY A 70 8.32 -22.45 3.13
CA GLY A 70 8.32 -21.02 2.84
C GLY A 70 7.09 -20.27 3.37
N ILE A 71 5.96 -20.94 3.57
CA ILE A 71 4.76 -20.36 4.21
C ILE A 71 5.09 -19.79 5.59
N LEU A 72 5.97 -20.44 6.36
CA LEU A 72 6.35 -19.96 7.69
C LEU A 72 6.95 -18.56 7.63
N LYS A 73 7.74 -18.26 6.59
CA LYS A 73 8.30 -16.91 6.39
C LYS A 73 7.21 -15.88 6.08
N SER A 74 6.23 -16.25 5.26
CA SER A 74 5.07 -15.39 4.97
C SER A 74 4.24 -15.11 6.22
N ILE A 75 4.01 -16.13 7.07
CA ILE A 75 3.31 -15.98 8.35
C ILE A 75 4.08 -15.04 9.28
N ILE A 76 5.39 -15.21 9.40
CA ILE A 76 6.24 -14.31 10.21
C ILE A 76 6.10 -12.87 9.71
N GLY A 77 6.11 -12.64 8.39
CA GLY A 77 5.89 -11.32 7.81
C GLY A 77 4.54 -10.70 8.22
N VAL A 78 3.46 -11.49 8.18
CA VAL A 78 2.12 -11.03 8.62
C VAL A 78 2.10 -10.72 10.12
N ILE A 79 2.76 -11.52 10.95
CA ILE A 79 2.85 -11.28 12.40
C ILE A 79 3.60 -9.97 12.68
N VAL A 80 4.75 -9.75 12.02
CA VAL A 80 5.50 -8.50 12.15
C VAL A 80 4.65 -7.30 11.74
N LEU A 81 3.91 -7.41 10.63
CA LEU A 81 3.01 -6.35 10.19
C LEU A 81 1.89 -6.07 11.20
N ALA A 82 1.31 -7.11 11.79
CA ALA A 82 0.29 -6.97 12.82
C ALA A 82 0.84 -6.29 14.09
N VAL A 83 2.08 -6.58 14.48
CA VAL A 83 2.75 -5.90 15.59
C VAL A 83 2.94 -4.41 15.29
N ILE A 84 3.45 -4.06 14.10
CA ILE A 84 3.63 -2.66 13.70
C ILE A 84 2.27 -1.94 13.66
N TRP A 85 1.24 -2.57 13.12
CA TRP A 85 -0.11 -1.99 13.12
C TRP A 85 -0.66 -1.83 14.54
N GLY A 86 -0.42 -2.78 15.44
CA GLY A 86 -0.81 -2.67 16.84
C GLY A 86 -0.14 -1.47 17.54
N ILE A 87 1.14 -1.25 17.28
CA ILE A 87 1.87 -0.05 17.75
C ILE A 87 1.25 1.21 17.15
N ALA A 88 1.02 1.23 15.84
CA ALA A 88 0.42 2.36 15.13
C ALA A 88 -0.99 2.69 15.66
N TYR A 89 -1.80 1.69 15.95
CA TYR A 89 -3.13 1.86 16.54
C TYR A 89 -3.08 2.35 17.98
N ALA A 90 -2.06 1.93 18.76
CA ALA A 90 -1.89 2.40 20.14
C ALA A 90 -1.55 3.89 20.21
N ILE A 91 -0.74 4.40 19.26
CA ILE A 91 -0.35 5.81 19.20
C ILE A 91 -1.31 6.69 18.38
N ALA A 92 -2.18 6.08 17.56
CA ALA A 92 -3.17 6.82 16.78
C ALA A 92 -4.17 7.53 17.69
N GLY A 93 -4.35 8.83 17.43
CA GLY A 93 -5.38 9.65 18.04
C GLY A 93 -6.79 9.26 17.57
N ASN A 94 -7.80 9.67 18.34
CA ASN A 94 -9.22 9.43 18.03
C ASN A 94 -10.00 10.74 17.82
N GLU A 95 -9.29 11.84 17.60
CA GLU A 95 -9.86 13.17 17.38
C GLU A 95 -10.82 13.19 16.19
N VAL A 96 -11.96 13.88 16.40
CA VAL A 96 -12.97 14.13 15.37
C VAL A 96 -13.17 15.63 15.29
N THR A 97 -12.75 16.23 14.19
CA THR A 97 -13.00 17.66 13.93
C THR A 97 -14.36 17.86 13.26
N ASP A 98 -14.89 19.08 13.26
CA ASP A 98 -16.17 19.40 12.58
C ASP A 98 -16.17 19.10 11.07
N VAL A 99 -14.99 18.98 10.47
CA VAL A 99 -14.86 18.55 9.07
C VAL A 99 -15.16 17.05 8.94
N TYR A 100 -14.81 16.25 9.94
CA TYR A 100 -14.95 14.78 9.91
C TYR A 100 -16.40 14.34 10.07
N THR A 101 -17.21 15.12 10.80
CA THR A 101 -18.65 14.88 10.98
C THR A 101 -19.40 14.96 9.65
N ARG A 102 -18.97 15.82 8.72
CA ARG A 102 -19.52 15.93 7.35
C ARG A 102 -19.34 14.64 6.53
N PHE A 103 -18.35 13.82 6.88
CA PHE A 103 -18.06 12.54 6.24
C PHE A 103 -18.54 11.33 7.06
N ASN A 104 -19.37 11.55 8.10
CA ASN A 104 -19.81 10.51 9.04
C ASN A 104 -18.64 9.75 9.70
N VAL A 105 -17.49 10.40 9.87
CA VAL A 105 -16.33 9.81 10.53
C VAL A 105 -16.49 9.97 12.04
N ASN A 106 -16.68 8.85 12.73
CA ASN A 106 -16.70 8.80 14.20
C ASN A 106 -15.29 8.56 14.77
N ALA A 107 -15.14 8.64 16.10
CA ALA A 107 -13.85 8.49 16.77
C ALA A 107 -13.15 7.14 16.48
N SER A 108 -13.92 6.07 16.32
CA SER A 108 -13.38 4.74 15.98
C SER A 108 -12.79 4.72 14.57
N LEU A 109 -13.53 5.25 13.60
CA LEU A 109 -13.07 5.34 12.21
C LEU A 109 -11.88 6.29 12.07
N SER A 110 -11.89 7.41 12.79
CA SER A 110 -10.77 8.35 12.84
C SER A 110 -9.49 7.66 13.33
N LYS A 111 -9.59 6.92 14.45
CA LYS A 111 -8.46 6.16 14.98
C LYS A 111 -7.96 5.08 14.03
N TYR A 112 -8.88 4.39 13.34
CA TYR A 112 -8.52 3.40 12.33
C TYR A 112 -7.75 4.04 11.17
N ILE A 113 -8.26 5.15 10.62
CA ILE A 113 -7.59 5.90 9.56
C ILE A 113 -6.20 6.38 10.02
N GLY A 114 -6.10 7.01 11.19
CA GLY A 114 -4.84 7.45 11.76
C GLY A 114 -3.83 6.31 11.90
N SER A 115 -4.28 5.14 12.39
CA SER A 115 -3.42 3.95 12.51
C SER A 115 -2.92 3.46 11.15
N ALA A 116 -3.76 3.52 10.12
CA ALA A 116 -3.38 3.12 8.76
C ALA A 116 -2.35 4.08 8.17
N LEU A 117 -2.50 5.39 8.35
CA LEU A 117 -1.49 6.38 7.92
C LEU A 117 -0.14 6.15 8.62
N ILE A 118 -0.15 5.99 9.94
CA ILE A 118 1.08 5.78 10.71
C ILE A 118 1.75 4.47 10.29
N LEU A 119 0.99 3.41 10.06
CA LEU A 119 1.49 2.15 9.51
C LEU A 119 2.17 2.37 8.15
N THR A 120 1.51 3.06 7.22
CA THR A 120 2.05 3.35 5.90
C THR A 120 3.36 4.14 5.98
N TYR A 121 3.42 5.18 6.82
CA TYR A 121 4.64 5.98 7.00
C TYR A 121 5.78 5.16 7.63
N SER A 122 5.45 4.31 8.59
CA SER A 122 6.43 3.42 9.23
C SER A 122 7.02 2.44 8.21
N LEU A 123 6.18 1.80 7.40
CA LEU A 123 6.64 0.89 6.35
C LEU A 123 7.45 1.61 5.27
N PHE A 124 7.06 2.83 4.92
CA PHE A 124 7.81 3.63 3.95
C PHE A 124 9.24 3.93 4.44
N ILE A 125 9.37 4.40 5.68
CA ILE A 125 10.68 4.67 6.30
C ILE A 125 11.51 3.39 6.42
N LEU A 126 10.92 2.30 6.94
CA LEU A 126 11.59 1.01 7.06
C LEU A 126 12.03 0.47 5.69
N GLY A 127 11.22 0.68 4.65
CA GLY A 127 11.55 0.32 3.27
C GLY A 127 12.78 1.08 2.77
N ILE A 128 12.82 2.40 2.94
CA ILE A 128 13.98 3.22 2.57
C ILE A 128 15.23 2.77 3.33
N LEU A 129 15.13 2.59 4.66
CA LEU A 129 16.24 2.13 5.48
C LEU A 129 16.76 0.75 5.02
N SER A 130 15.86 -0.15 4.63
CA SER A 130 16.23 -1.47 4.13
C SER A 130 16.97 -1.40 2.80
N ILE A 131 16.56 -0.50 1.90
CA ILE A 131 17.26 -0.27 0.63
C ILE A 131 18.66 0.26 0.89
N ILE A 132 18.79 1.31 1.71
CA ILE A 132 20.08 1.91 2.07
C ILE A 132 20.99 0.86 2.71
N TYR A 133 20.49 0.08 3.67
CA TYR A 133 21.26 -1.00 4.29
C TYR A 133 21.75 -2.03 3.27
N THR A 134 20.89 -2.41 2.32
CA THR A 134 21.24 -3.38 1.28
C THR A 134 22.36 -2.85 0.39
N GLU A 135 22.25 -1.62 -0.10
CA GLU A 135 23.29 -0.98 -0.92
C GLU A 135 24.62 -0.85 -0.16
N VAL A 136 24.59 -0.37 1.07
CA VAL A 136 25.79 -0.20 1.91
C VAL A 136 26.44 -1.56 2.20
N SER A 137 25.66 -2.55 2.64
CA SER A 137 26.20 -3.89 2.95
C SER A 137 26.76 -4.62 1.73
N SER A 138 26.23 -4.33 0.54
CA SER A 138 26.70 -4.89 -0.72
C SER A 138 27.99 -4.22 -1.20
N ALA A 139 28.20 -2.93 -0.88
CA ALA A 139 29.45 -2.22 -1.18
C ALA A 139 30.64 -2.67 -0.30
N PHE A 140 30.36 -3.28 0.87
CA PHE A 140 31.37 -3.80 1.80
C PHE A 140 31.56 -5.32 1.74
N LYS A 141 30.84 -6.02 0.84
CA LYS A 141 31.04 -7.44 0.52
C LYS A 141 31.76 -7.58 -0.81
#